data_AF-M0JA58-F1
#
_entry.id   AF-M0JA58-F1
#
_cell.length_a   1.000
_cell.length_b   1.000
_cell.length_c   1.000
_cell.angle_alpha   90.00
_cell.angle_beta   90.00
_cell.angle_gamma   90.00
#
_symmetry.space_group_name_H-M   'P 1'
#
loop_
_entity.id
_entity.type
_entity.pdbx_description
1 polymer ?
#
loop_
_entity_poly.entity_id
_entity_poly.type
_entity_poly.pdbx_seq_one_letter_code
_entity_poly.pdbx_strand_id
1 'polypeptide(L)'
;MELDATRSEARVRLDAVTLECLSWQERSTFVGFLEPQLRPLSSDVLVVQQNPDDGESTEIAHITNEFGHVEVRTAERAESAWLELVATKLGFVTRLNAVALESITWQDQDTFTELLRQRLEEPKK
;
A
#
# COMPACT_ATOMS: atom_id res chain seq x y z
N MET A 1 9.92 1.12 -6.92
CA MET A 1 9.94 2.16 -5.87
C MET A 1 10.58 1.56 -4.61
N GLU A 2 11.28 2.35 -3.80
CA GLU A 2 11.78 1.92 -2.49
C GLU A 2 11.02 2.67 -1.40
N LEU A 3 10.56 1.95 -0.37
CA LEU A 3 10.04 2.53 0.87
C LEU A 3 11.12 2.38 1.94
N ASP A 4 11.46 3.49 2.60
CA ASP A 4 12.44 3.54 3.70
C ASP A 4 11.73 4.04 4.97
N ALA A 5 11.60 3.15 5.95
CA ALA A 5 11.06 3.47 7.26
C ALA A 5 12.21 3.85 8.20
N THR A 6 12.62 5.13 8.15
CA THR A 6 13.76 5.66 8.90
C THR A 6 13.75 5.30 10.39
N ARG A 7 12.56 5.23 11.00
CA ARG A 7 12.38 4.93 12.43
C ARG A 7 12.75 3.50 12.79
N SER A 8 12.46 2.54 11.93
CA SER A 8 12.78 1.11 12.13
C SER A 8 13.97 0.64 11.31
N GLU A 9 14.60 1.53 10.54
CA GLU A 9 15.68 1.24 9.58
C GLU A 9 15.31 0.14 8.58
N ALA A 10 14.01 -0.08 8.37
CA ALA A 10 13.48 -1.11 7.51
C ALA A 10 13.23 -0.57 6.10
N ARG A 11 13.51 -1.40 5.10
CA ARG A 11 13.41 -1.01 3.69
C ARG A 11 12.83 -2.13 2.86
N VAL A 12 12.01 -1.76 1.90
CA VAL A 12 11.49 -2.70 0.90
C VAL A 12 11.47 -2.07 -0.48
N ARG A 13 11.81 -2.86 -1.50
CA ARG A 13 11.65 -2.49 -2.91
C ARG A 13 10.36 -3.10 -3.43
N LEU A 14 9.51 -2.27 -4.01
CA LEU A 14 8.23 -2.64 -4.59
C LEU A 14 8.26 -2.37 -6.09
N ASP A 15 7.89 -3.37 -6.88
CA ASP A 15 7.72 -3.22 -8.33
C ASP A 15 6.30 -2.72 -8.68
N ALA A 16 6.05 -2.50 -9.98
CA ALA A 16 4.76 -1.99 -10.46
C ALA A 16 3.60 -2.92 -10.11
N VAL A 17 3.80 -4.25 -10.21
CA VAL A 17 2.76 -5.25 -9.94
C VAL A 17 2.43 -5.31 -8.46
N THR A 18 3.45 -5.25 -7.60
CA THR A 18 3.29 -5.22 -6.15
C THR A 18 2.57 -3.96 -5.71
N LEU A 19 2.96 -2.80 -6.24
CA LEU A 19 2.27 -1.54 -5.93
C LEU A 19 0.84 -1.52 -6.44
N GLU A 20 0.61 -2.02 -7.66
CA GLU A 20 -0.73 -2.17 -8.18
C GLU A 20 -1.50 -3.08 -7.23
N CYS A 21 -1.03 -4.30 -6.91
CA CYS A 21 -1.61 -5.23 -5.94
C CYS A 21 -2.12 -4.55 -4.67
N LEU A 22 -1.27 -3.74 -4.03
CA LEU A 22 -1.58 -3.04 -2.79
C LEU A 22 -2.73 -2.02 -2.94
N SER A 23 -2.96 -1.47 -4.14
CA SER A 23 -4.00 -0.46 -4.36
C SER A 23 -5.44 -0.99 -4.38
N TRP A 24 -5.63 -2.30 -4.58
CA TRP A 24 -6.96 -2.92 -4.74
C TRP A 24 -7.29 -4.00 -3.71
N GLN A 25 -6.47 -4.15 -2.66
CA GLN A 25 -6.79 -5.07 -1.57
C GLN A 25 -7.91 -4.54 -0.68
N GLU A 26 -8.84 -5.42 -0.30
CA GLU A 26 -9.79 -5.10 0.75
C GLU A 26 -9.07 -4.73 2.05
N ARG A 27 -9.61 -3.73 2.77
CA ARG A 27 -9.01 -3.25 4.03
C ARG A 27 -8.76 -4.40 5.01
N SER A 28 -9.70 -5.32 5.19
CA SER A 28 -9.57 -6.46 6.11
C SER A 28 -8.44 -7.39 5.69
N THR A 29 -8.35 -7.74 4.41
CA THR A 29 -7.27 -8.57 3.84
C THR A 29 -5.93 -7.88 4.02
N PHE A 30 -5.86 -6.58 3.72
CA PHE A 30 -4.65 -5.80 3.84
C PHE A 30 -4.18 -5.65 5.30
N VAL A 31 -5.09 -5.38 6.22
CA VAL A 31 -4.77 -5.29 7.65
C VAL A 31 -4.33 -6.65 8.17
N GLY A 32 -5.08 -7.72 7.87
CA GLY A 32 -4.71 -9.08 8.26
C GLY A 32 -3.40 -9.57 7.62
N PHE A 33 -3.02 -9.01 6.48
CA PHE A 33 -1.71 -9.19 5.85
C PHE A 33 -0.59 -8.48 6.63
N LEU A 34 -0.85 -7.31 7.21
CA LEU A 34 0.14 -6.54 7.98
C LEU A 34 0.27 -6.98 9.43
N GLU A 35 -0.83 -7.42 10.06
CA GLU A 35 -0.92 -7.78 11.49
C GLU A 35 0.04 -8.87 11.99
N PRO A 36 0.34 -9.96 11.26
CA PRO A 36 1.16 -11.07 11.76
C PRO A 36 2.59 -10.67 12.14
N GLN A 37 3.08 -9.54 11.63
CA GLN A 37 4.44 -9.06 11.85
C GLN A 37 4.50 -7.64 12.46
N LEU A 38 3.37 -7.08 12.89
CA LEU A 38 3.36 -5.81 13.61
C LEU A 38 4.15 -5.97 14.91
N ARG A 39 5.40 -5.50 14.92
CA ARG A 39 6.06 -5.24 16.20
C ARG A 39 5.29 -4.10 16.87
N PRO A 40 4.99 -4.18 18.17
CA PRO A 40 4.38 -3.09 18.91
C PRO A 40 5.41 -1.96 19.06
N LEU A 41 5.62 -1.19 17.99
CA LEU A 41 6.62 -0.13 17.96
C LEU A 41 5.99 1.27 17.99
N SER A 42 4.68 1.43 17.79
CA SER A 42 4.03 2.76 17.90
C SER A 42 2.65 2.70 18.54
N SER A 43 2.31 3.75 19.29
CA SER A 43 0.95 4.06 19.73
C SER A 43 0.06 4.57 18.58
N ASP A 44 0.66 4.84 17.41
CA ASP A 44 -0.04 5.35 16.25
C ASP A 44 -0.93 4.27 15.61
N VAL A 45 -2.10 4.69 15.14
CA VAL A 45 -3.09 3.79 14.55
C VAL A 45 -2.70 3.47 13.11
N LEU A 46 -2.65 2.19 12.75
CA LEU A 46 -2.56 1.75 11.36
C LEU A 46 -3.87 2.10 10.63
N VAL A 47 -3.77 2.91 9.56
CA VAL A 47 -4.95 3.31 8.79
C VAL A 47 -4.75 3.06 7.29
N VAL A 48 -5.68 2.28 6.74
CA VAL A 48 -5.76 1.93 5.31
C VAL A 48 -7.14 2.34 4.80
N GLN A 49 -7.21 3.23 3.82
CA GLN A 49 -8.48 3.73 3.28
C GLN A 49 -8.61 3.36 1.81
N GLN A 50 -9.65 2.60 1.47
CA GLN A 50 -10.01 2.33 0.07
C GLN A 50 -10.98 3.39 -0.44
N ASN A 51 -10.91 3.70 -1.74
CA ASN A 51 -11.80 4.63 -2.45
C ASN A 51 -12.02 5.94 -1.66
N PRO A 52 -10.94 6.63 -1.33
CA PRO A 52 -10.98 7.74 -0.40
C PRO A 52 -11.52 9.00 -1.10
N ASP A 53 -12.12 9.93 -0.34
CA ASP A 53 -12.71 11.17 -0.88
C ASP A 53 -11.71 12.07 -1.64
N ASP A 54 -12.26 12.98 -2.47
CA ASP A 54 -11.63 13.97 -3.36
C ASP A 54 -10.80 15.06 -2.67
N GLY A 55 -10.19 14.80 -1.51
CA GLY A 55 -9.26 15.77 -0.94
C GLY A 55 -7.99 15.87 -1.79
N GLU A 56 -7.35 17.04 -1.76
CA GLU A 56 -6.17 17.32 -2.59
C GLU A 56 -5.07 16.28 -2.38
N SER A 57 -4.52 15.80 -3.50
CA SER A 57 -3.35 14.93 -3.59
C SER A 57 -2.46 15.42 -4.73
N THR A 58 -1.16 15.18 -4.62
CA THR A 58 -0.17 15.54 -5.64
C THR A 58 0.48 14.27 -6.15
N GLU A 59 0.45 14.05 -7.45
CA GLU A 59 1.19 12.96 -8.07
C GLU A 59 2.69 13.18 -7.90
N ILE A 60 3.40 12.14 -7.42
CA ILE A 60 4.85 12.18 -7.23
C ILE A 60 5.59 11.19 -8.12
N ALA A 61 4.92 10.12 -8.56
CA ALA A 61 5.52 9.14 -9.45
C ALA A 61 4.47 8.33 -10.20
N HIS A 62 4.87 7.86 -11.39
CA HIS A 62 4.12 6.88 -12.16
C HIS A 62 4.99 5.63 -12.36
N ILE A 63 4.55 4.50 -11.82
CA ILE A 63 5.32 3.25 -11.83
C ILE A 63 4.59 2.24 -12.71
N THR A 64 5.22 1.84 -13.81
CA THR A 64 4.58 1.01 -14.83
C THR A 64 5.53 -0.05 -15.40
N ASN A 65 4.95 -1.17 -15.83
CA ASN A 65 5.59 -2.17 -16.69
C ASN A 65 4.50 -2.87 -17.56
N GLU A 66 4.84 -3.98 -18.20
CA GLU A 66 3.90 -4.74 -19.03
C GLU A 66 2.78 -5.45 -18.25
N PHE A 67 2.89 -5.54 -16.92
CA PHE A 67 1.98 -6.27 -16.04
C PHE A 67 1.29 -5.42 -14.98
N GLY A 68 1.66 -4.15 -14.81
CA GLY A 68 1.14 -3.29 -13.74
C GLY A 68 1.27 -1.81 -14.03
N HIS A 69 0.33 -1.04 -13.50
CA HIS A 69 0.23 0.39 -13.71
C HIS A 69 -0.32 1.09 -12.46
N VAL A 70 0.57 1.75 -11.72
CA VAL A 70 0.19 2.52 -10.53
C VAL A 70 0.66 3.96 -10.62
N GLU A 71 -0.24 4.89 -10.32
CA GLU A 71 0.12 6.25 -9.95
C GLU A 71 0.32 6.31 -8.44
N VAL A 72 1.37 7.00 -8.01
CA VAL A 72 1.69 7.23 -6.61
C VAL A 72 1.52 8.71 -6.32
N ARG A 73 0.70 9.02 -5.32
CA ARG A 73 0.40 10.39 -4.92
C ARG A 73 0.69 10.60 -3.46
N THR A 74 1.02 11.82 -3.08
CA THR A 74 1.09 12.25 -1.68
C THR A 74 -0.14 13.07 -1.36
N ALA A 75 -0.70 12.87 -0.17
CA ALA A 75 -1.75 13.72 0.36
C ALA A 75 -1.36 14.22 1.74
N GLU A 76 -1.40 15.53 1.93
CA GLU A 76 -1.28 16.14 3.26
C GLU A 76 -2.66 16.17 3.90
N ARG A 77 -2.77 15.56 5.10
CA ARG A 77 -4.01 15.54 5.87
C ARG A 77 -3.70 15.79 7.33
N ALA A 78 -4.14 16.95 7.82
CA ALA A 78 -4.11 17.43 9.21
C ALA A 78 -2.79 17.20 9.96
N GLU A 79 -2.48 15.96 10.34
CA GLU A 79 -1.39 15.58 11.25
C GLU A 79 -0.48 14.46 10.71
N SER A 80 -0.72 13.95 9.49
CA SER A 80 0.11 12.88 8.92
C SER A 80 0.25 12.99 7.41
N ALA A 81 1.42 12.59 6.90
CA ALA A 81 1.64 12.38 5.48
C ALA A 81 1.02 11.04 5.07
N TRP A 82 0.30 11.05 3.95
CA TRP A 82 -0.30 9.87 3.36
C TRP A 82 0.27 9.61 1.97
N LEU A 83 0.42 8.33 1.66
CA LEU A 83 0.70 7.88 0.31
C LEU A 83 -0.58 7.28 -0.27
N GLU A 84 -0.93 7.67 -1.49
CA GLU A 84 -2.01 7.08 -2.26
C GLU A 84 -1.43 6.23 -3.38
N LEU A 85 -1.95 5.01 -3.51
CA LEU A 85 -1.68 4.10 -4.61
C LEU A 85 -2.94 4.02 -5.46
N VAL A 86 -2.83 4.40 -6.73
CA VAL A 86 -3.96 4.49 -7.66
C VAL A 86 -3.71 3.56 -8.85
N ALA A 87 -4.50 2.48 -8.94
CA ALA A 87 -4.55 1.62 -10.12
C ALA A 87 -5.63 2.13 -11.08
N THR A 88 -5.32 3.16 -11.86
CA THR A 88 -6.29 3.87 -12.72
C THR A 88 -7.03 2.95 -13.67
N LYS A 89 -6.33 1.98 -14.27
CA LYS A 89 -6.94 1.00 -15.21
C LYS A 89 -7.95 0.08 -14.53
N LEU A 90 -7.77 -0.18 -13.24
CA LEU A 90 -8.63 -1.07 -12.46
C LEU A 90 -9.68 -0.29 -11.65
N GLY A 91 -9.55 1.03 -11.56
CA GLY A 91 -10.47 1.89 -10.82
C GLY A 91 -10.34 1.77 -9.30
N PHE A 92 -9.18 1.35 -8.80
CA PHE A 92 -8.94 1.20 -7.35
C PHE A 92 -7.97 2.25 -6.81
N VAL A 93 -8.23 2.66 -5.57
CA VAL A 93 -7.39 3.58 -4.82
C VAL A 93 -7.27 3.09 -3.39
N THR A 94 -6.03 3.08 -2.88
CA THR A 94 -5.76 2.85 -1.45
C THR A 94 -4.86 3.95 -0.91
N ARG A 95 -5.25 4.56 0.23
CA ARG A 95 -4.39 5.46 1.01
C ARG A 95 -3.79 4.73 2.19
N LEU A 96 -2.51 5.00 2.43
CA LEU A 96 -1.70 4.42 3.48
C LEU A 96 -1.10 5.56 4.30
N ASN A 97 -1.34 5.55 5.62
CA ASN A 97 -0.63 6.44 6.52
C ASN A 97 0.79 5.93 6.79
N ALA A 98 1.59 6.74 7.50
CA ALA A 98 2.98 6.40 7.82
C ALA A 98 3.14 5.01 8.49
N VAL A 99 2.23 4.63 9.39
CA VAL A 99 2.27 3.32 10.08
C VAL A 99 2.01 2.17 9.10
N ALA A 100 1.03 2.31 8.20
CA ALA A 100 0.78 1.31 7.18
C ALA A 100 1.97 1.16 6.22
N LEU A 101 2.60 2.27 5.82
CA LEU A 101 3.81 2.26 4.99
C LEU A 101 5.00 1.60 5.69
N GLU A 102 5.24 1.93 6.96
CA GLU A 102 6.27 1.29 7.77
C GLU A 102 6.02 -0.23 7.88
N SER A 103 4.77 -0.64 8.09
CA SER A 103 4.42 -2.07 8.18
C SER A 103 4.71 -2.83 6.89
N ILE A 104 4.56 -2.18 5.72
CA ILE A 104 4.91 -2.77 4.41
C ILE A 104 6.42 -3.01 4.31
N THR A 105 7.26 -2.17 4.93
CA THR A 105 8.73 -2.34 4.90
C THR A 105 9.23 -3.56 5.65
N TRP A 106 8.39 -4.17 6.50
CA TRP A 106 8.71 -5.38 7.24
C TRP A 106 8.35 -6.67 6.49
N GLN A 107 7.62 -6.55 5.39
CA GLN A 107 7.17 -7.72 4.62
C GLN A 107 8.26 -8.20 3.66
N ASP A 108 8.28 -9.51 3.44
CA ASP A 108 9.13 -10.14 2.43
C ASP A 108 8.40 -10.34 1.09
N GLN A 109 9.15 -10.76 0.07
CA GLN A 109 8.61 -11.00 -1.27
C GLN A 109 7.55 -12.11 -1.31
N ASP A 110 7.69 -13.12 -0.44
CA ASP A 110 6.76 -14.26 -0.38
C ASP A 110 5.39 -13.78 0.10
N THR A 111 5.38 -12.83 1.03
CA THR A 111 4.16 -12.20 1.55
C THR A 111 3.38 -11.51 0.42
N PHE A 112 4.04 -10.69 -0.42
CA PHE A 112 3.39 -10.05 -1.57
C PHE A 112 2.93 -11.04 -2.65
N THR A 113 3.70 -12.11 -2.84
CA THR A 113 3.34 -13.18 -3.77
C THR A 113 2.05 -13.87 -3.34
N GLU A 114 1.89 -14.12 -2.04
CA GLU A 114 0.69 -14.73 -1.49
C GLU A 114 -0.54 -13.81 -1.60
N LEU A 115 -0.36 -12.51 -1.33
CA LEU A 115 -1.41 -11.50 -1.51
C LEU A 115 -1.91 -11.45 -2.96
N LEU A 116 -1.00 -11.53 -3.93
CA LEU A 116 -1.33 -11.64 -5.35
C LEU A 116 -2.07 -12.95 -5.68
N ARG A 117 -1.63 -14.08 -5.12
CA ARG A 117 -2.27 -15.39 -5.35
C ARG A 117 -3.69 -15.45 -4.84
N GLN A 118 -3.92 -15.05 -3.59
CA GLN A 118 -5.27 -15.04 -2.98
C GLN A 118 -6.26 -14.32 -3.89
N ARG A 119 -5.82 -13.22 -4.48
CA ARG A 119 -6.66 -12.42 -5.37
C ARG A 119 -6.91 -13.04 -6.75
N LEU A 120 -5.95 -13.77 -7.30
CA LEU A 120 -6.14 -14.53 -8.54
C LEU A 120 -7.04 -15.75 -8.34
N GLU A 121 -7.06 -16.30 -7.13
CA GLU A 121 -7.86 -17.47 -6.75
C GLU A 121 -9.28 -17.13 -6.31
N GLU A 122 -9.54 -15.88 -5.91
CA GLU A 122 -10.89 -15.38 -5.65
C GLU A 122 -11.69 -15.21 -6.95
N PRO A 123 -12.72 -16.03 -7.23
CA PRO A 123 -13.60 -15.77 -8.35
C PRO A 123 -14.37 -14.47 -8.06
N LYS A 124 -14.40 -13.56 -9.04
CA LYS A 124 -15.30 -12.39 -9.04
C LYS A 124 -16.72 -12.87 -8.68
N LYS A 125 -17.18 -12.55 -7.46
CA LYS A 125 -18.60 -12.65 -7.10
C LYS A 125 -19.38 -11.51 -7.70
#